data_AF-S8FDI4-F1
#
_entry.id   AF-S8FDI4-F1
#
_cell.length_a   1.000
_cell.length_b   1.000
_cell.length_c   1.000
_cell.angle_alpha   90.00
_cell.angle_beta   90.00
_cell.angle_gamma   90.00
#
_symmetry.space_group_name_H-M   'P 1'
#
loop_
_entity.id
_entity.type
_entity.pdbx_description
1 polymer ?
#
loop_
_entity_poly.entity_id
_entity_poly.type
_entity_poly.pdbx_seq_one_letter_code
_entity_poly.pdbx_strand_id
1 'polypeptide(L)'
;MDTLCLPVAEGGLGLLDLQARNEAIELTWVKRYLDLSPARPMWAWAVDVLLSKHATSDAGAISRKAQVNSFLQSWSPAVGARSTLPQYLKSMLRTAKKHDVSFAAIKLSKRTKMKLPIWYHLGSVRKLRAMNNSPAGKCLRDHHDVKYVADLLPLRDRGCTLPSVGQGPSRLCPSCPCADCSRDRARSCRNPQRCCLYAASLLDQIRPKWHPDVEAAVDGLSLTSRRKAKNAEATPRGGDLLFDPTVTSDEPLEESLRVFVDPAVHDHPPAIRRRAGRTVAQEARTIY
;
A
#
# COMPACT_ATOMS: atom_id res chain seq x y z
N MET A 1 -35.65 18.78 -0.66
CA MET A 1 -35.65 17.47 -1.35
C MET A 1 -35.14 16.39 -0.40
N ASP A 2 -34.04 16.63 0.32
CA ASP A 2 -33.44 15.67 1.27
C ASP A 2 -34.41 15.14 2.34
N THR A 3 -35.27 15.99 2.90
CA THR A 3 -36.28 15.59 3.90
C THR A 3 -37.32 14.60 3.36
N LEU A 4 -37.61 14.58 2.05
CA LEU A 4 -38.58 13.65 1.47
C LEU A 4 -38.03 12.23 1.33
N CYS A 5 -36.70 12.10 1.27
CA CYS A 5 -36.01 10.81 1.15
C CYS A 5 -35.78 10.12 2.51
N LEU A 6 -35.97 10.86 3.62
CA LEU A 6 -35.83 10.30 4.96
C LEU A 6 -36.93 9.25 5.25
N PRO A 7 -36.68 8.31 6.18
CA PRO A 7 -37.71 7.39 6.64
C PRO A 7 -38.95 8.11 7.18
N VAL A 8 -40.12 7.49 7.05
CA VAL A 8 -41.38 8.03 7.59
C VAL A 8 -41.30 8.28 9.10
N ALA A 9 -40.53 7.45 9.81
CA ALA A 9 -40.27 7.60 11.25
C ALA A 9 -39.53 8.90 11.61
N GLU A 10 -38.79 9.49 10.67
CA GLU A 10 -38.05 10.74 10.83
C GLU A 10 -38.80 11.93 10.18
N GLY A 11 -40.07 11.74 9.80
CA GLY A 11 -40.90 12.76 9.16
C GLY A 11 -40.71 12.88 7.65
N GLY A 12 -40.03 11.93 7.01
CA GLY A 12 -39.89 11.86 5.56
C GLY A 12 -41.01 11.07 4.86
N LEU A 13 -40.92 10.95 3.54
CA LEU A 13 -41.87 10.16 2.73
C LEU A 13 -41.27 8.82 2.27
N GLY A 14 -40.03 8.50 2.65
CA GLY A 14 -39.32 7.32 2.19
C GLY A 14 -39.13 7.28 0.67
N LEU A 15 -39.06 8.44 0.01
CA LEU A 15 -38.81 8.50 -1.43
C LEU A 15 -37.39 8.01 -1.75
N LEU A 16 -37.25 7.35 -2.90
CA LEU A 16 -35.95 6.86 -3.36
C LEU A 16 -35.01 8.04 -3.68
N ASP A 17 -33.89 8.11 -2.98
CA ASP A 17 -32.79 9.00 -3.33
C ASP A 17 -32.05 8.47 -4.57
N LEU A 18 -32.38 9.05 -5.72
CA LEU A 18 -31.75 8.71 -7.00
C LEU A 18 -30.26 9.08 -7.04
N GLN A 19 -29.85 10.13 -6.33
CA GLN A 19 -28.46 10.55 -6.29
C GLN A 19 -27.63 9.53 -5.49
N ALA A 20 -28.07 9.18 -4.28
CA ALA A 20 -27.41 8.16 -3.46
C ALA A 20 -27.37 6.81 -4.19
N ARG A 21 -28.45 6.42 -4.88
CA ARG A 21 -28.48 5.20 -5.71
C ARG A 21 -27.44 5.24 -6.84
N ASN A 22 -27.33 6.34 -7.58
CA ASN A 22 -26.35 6.47 -8.66
C ASN A 22 -24.91 6.43 -8.12
N GLU A 23 -24.66 7.07 -6.98
CA GLU A 23 -23.34 7.01 -6.32
C GLU A 23 -23.01 5.59 -5.84
N ALA A 24 -23.99 4.83 -5.33
CA ALA A 24 -23.80 3.42 -4.96
C ALA A 24 -23.46 2.53 -6.18
N ILE A 25 -24.08 2.81 -7.35
CA ILE A 25 -23.74 2.13 -8.61
C ILE A 25 -22.29 2.43 -9.00
N GLU A 26 -21.88 3.70 -8.94
CA GLU A 26 -20.50 4.11 -9.21
C GLU A 26 -19.50 3.44 -8.24
N LEU A 27 -19.82 3.35 -6.94
CA LEU A 27 -18.99 2.61 -5.98
C LEU A 27 -18.86 1.13 -6.32
N THR A 28 -19.88 0.52 -6.93
CA THR A 28 -19.80 -0.86 -7.42
C THR A 28 -18.82 -0.99 -8.59
N TRP A 29 -18.77 0.01 -9.48
CA TRP A 29 -17.76 0.08 -10.54
C TRP A 29 -16.36 0.30 -9.98
N VAL A 30 -16.21 1.18 -8.98
CA VAL A 30 -14.95 1.39 -8.26
C VAL A 30 -14.47 0.07 -7.64
N LYS A 31 -15.34 -0.66 -6.94
CA LYS A 31 -15.01 -1.97 -6.37
C LYS A 31 -14.47 -2.93 -7.44
N ARG A 32 -15.13 -3.02 -8.60
CA ARG A 32 -14.69 -3.88 -9.71
C ARG A 32 -13.36 -3.41 -10.34
N TYR A 33 -13.14 -2.10 -10.42
CA TYR A 33 -11.87 -1.54 -10.90
C TYR A 33 -10.70 -1.88 -9.95
N LEU A 34 -11.00 -1.86 -8.65
CA LEU A 34 -10.07 -2.08 -7.54
C LEU A 34 -9.85 -3.55 -7.20
N ASP A 35 -10.52 -4.47 -7.89
CA ASP A 35 -10.14 -5.88 -7.88
C ASP A 35 -8.75 -6.01 -8.56
N LEU A 36 -7.75 -6.46 -7.80
CA LEU A 36 -6.38 -6.65 -8.27
C LEU A 36 -6.04 -8.15 -8.41
N SER A 37 -7.03 -9.02 -8.26
CA SER A 37 -6.89 -10.47 -8.38
C SER A 37 -6.75 -10.90 -9.84
N PRO A 38 -6.48 -12.19 -10.10
CA PRO A 38 -6.58 -12.75 -11.45
C PRO A 38 -7.97 -12.62 -12.09
N ALA A 39 -9.03 -12.40 -11.30
CA ALA A 39 -10.39 -12.18 -11.79
C ALA A 39 -10.64 -10.71 -12.21
N ARG A 40 -9.62 -9.85 -12.11
CA ARG A 40 -9.69 -8.44 -12.48
C ARG A 40 -10.25 -8.27 -13.89
N PRO A 41 -11.32 -7.46 -14.07
CA PRO A 41 -11.97 -7.35 -15.36
C PRO A 41 -11.06 -6.68 -16.39
N MET A 42 -11.12 -7.16 -17.65
CA MET A 42 -10.28 -6.68 -18.74
C MET A 42 -10.31 -5.15 -18.95
N TRP A 43 -11.48 -4.53 -18.78
CA TRP A 43 -11.62 -3.08 -18.94
C TRP A 43 -10.82 -2.28 -17.90
N ALA A 44 -10.55 -2.83 -16.71
CA ALA A 44 -9.79 -2.14 -15.67
C ALA A 44 -8.34 -1.87 -16.11
N TRP A 45 -7.74 -2.78 -16.89
CA TRP A 45 -6.42 -2.58 -17.49
C TRP A 45 -6.41 -1.43 -18.49
N ALA A 46 -7.47 -1.30 -19.31
CA ALA A 46 -7.61 -0.16 -20.21
C ALA A 46 -7.78 1.15 -19.42
N VAL A 47 -8.53 1.10 -18.32
CA VAL A 47 -8.67 2.25 -17.41
C VAL A 47 -7.33 2.65 -16.80
N ASP A 48 -6.49 1.72 -16.33
CA ASP A 48 -5.16 2.04 -15.80
C ASP A 48 -4.33 2.85 -16.81
N VAL A 49 -4.36 2.46 -18.09
CA VAL A 49 -3.69 3.19 -19.18
C VAL A 49 -4.30 4.58 -19.41
N LEU A 50 -5.63 4.70 -19.38
CA LEU A 50 -6.32 5.99 -19.51
C LEU A 50 -5.99 6.92 -18.34
N LEU A 51 -6.02 6.43 -17.10
CA LEU A 51 -5.68 7.23 -15.93
C LEU A 51 -4.21 7.66 -15.96
N SER A 52 -3.32 6.75 -16.34
CA SER A 52 -1.89 7.02 -16.54
C SER A 52 -1.63 8.17 -17.52
N LYS A 53 -2.33 8.18 -18.66
CA LYS A 53 -2.22 9.27 -19.66
C LYS A 53 -2.70 10.63 -19.15
N HIS A 54 -3.61 10.63 -18.17
CA HIS A 54 -4.21 11.84 -17.61
C HIS A 54 -3.70 12.18 -16.21
N ALA A 55 -2.58 11.62 -15.76
CA ALA A 55 -2.00 11.95 -14.44
C ALA A 55 -1.77 13.47 -14.28
N THR A 56 -2.19 14.06 -13.17
CA THR A 56 -1.97 15.49 -12.89
C THR A 56 -0.51 15.75 -12.53
N SER A 57 -0.08 16.98 -12.75
CA SER A 57 1.23 17.48 -12.35
C SER A 57 1.33 17.82 -10.86
N ASP A 58 0.26 17.65 -10.07
CA ASP A 58 0.22 18.07 -8.66
C ASP A 58 1.21 17.26 -7.80
N ALA A 59 1.46 16.01 -8.18
CA ALA A 59 2.51 15.18 -7.60
C ALA A 59 3.86 15.32 -8.35
N GLY A 60 3.96 16.25 -9.32
CA GLY A 60 5.12 16.48 -10.19
C GLY A 60 5.00 15.80 -11.56
N ALA A 61 6.06 15.89 -12.37
CA ALA A 61 6.13 15.15 -13.64
C ALA A 61 6.33 13.65 -13.35
N ILE A 62 5.24 12.89 -13.34
CA ILE A 62 5.24 11.46 -13.02
C ILE A 62 5.62 10.66 -14.26
N SER A 63 6.68 9.84 -14.15
CA SER A 63 7.02 8.88 -15.21
C SER A 63 5.94 7.80 -15.33
N ARG A 64 5.56 7.43 -16.56
CA ARG A 64 4.61 6.32 -16.80
C ARG A 64 5.06 5.00 -16.19
N LYS A 65 6.36 4.71 -16.17
CA LYS A 65 6.90 3.50 -15.52
C LYS A 65 6.78 3.50 -14.00
N ALA A 66 6.55 4.67 -13.40
CA ALA A 66 6.30 4.81 -11.98
C ALA A 66 4.81 4.64 -11.62
N GLN A 67 3.91 4.67 -12.61
CA GLN A 67 2.47 4.62 -12.40
C GLN A 67 2.00 3.17 -12.39
N VAL A 68 1.34 2.77 -11.32
CA VAL A 68 0.76 1.43 -11.14
C VAL A 68 -0.73 1.54 -10.93
N ASN A 69 -1.16 2.22 -9.86
CA ASN A 69 -2.56 2.41 -9.54
C ASN A 69 -2.72 3.67 -8.67
N SER A 70 -3.63 4.57 -9.04
CA SER A 70 -3.82 5.85 -8.34
C SER A 70 -4.43 5.74 -6.93
N PHE A 71 -5.04 4.59 -6.58
CA PHE A 71 -5.53 4.33 -5.22
C PHE A 71 -4.46 3.75 -4.29
N LEU A 72 -3.36 3.24 -4.87
CA LEU A 72 -2.20 2.73 -4.12
C LEU A 72 -1.01 3.71 -4.14
N GLN A 73 -1.19 4.90 -4.71
CA GLN A 73 -0.14 5.89 -4.88
C GLN A 73 -0.68 7.31 -4.65
N SER A 74 0.22 8.23 -4.32
CA SER A 74 -0.10 9.63 -3.97
C SER A 74 -0.24 10.56 -5.19
N TRP A 75 -0.70 10.04 -6.33
CA TRP A 75 -0.99 10.82 -7.52
C TRP A 75 -2.42 10.60 -7.99
N SER A 76 -2.97 11.57 -8.73
CA SER A 76 -4.34 11.51 -9.20
C SER A 76 -4.44 11.84 -10.68
N PRO A 77 -5.38 11.25 -11.42
CA PRO A 77 -5.70 11.66 -12.78
C PRO A 77 -6.50 12.97 -12.79
N ALA A 78 -6.38 13.73 -13.88
CA ALA A 78 -7.11 14.96 -14.10
C ALA A 78 -8.60 14.64 -14.31
N VAL A 79 -9.45 15.05 -13.37
CA VAL A 79 -10.91 14.89 -13.43
C VAL A 79 -11.67 16.20 -13.64
N GLY A 80 -10.95 17.32 -13.84
CA GLY A 80 -11.53 18.64 -14.09
C GLY A 80 -12.19 18.77 -15.46
N ALA A 81 -12.85 19.91 -15.71
CA ALA A 81 -13.58 20.19 -16.95
C ALA A 81 -12.68 20.10 -18.21
N ARG A 82 -11.42 20.54 -18.10
CA ARG A 82 -10.43 20.52 -19.20
C ARG A 82 -9.86 19.13 -19.50
N SER A 83 -10.14 18.13 -18.67
CA SER A 83 -9.64 16.78 -18.90
C SER A 83 -10.39 16.10 -20.04
N THR A 84 -9.67 15.41 -20.92
CA THR A 84 -10.24 14.56 -21.97
C THR A 84 -10.64 13.17 -21.46
N LEU A 85 -10.53 12.92 -20.15
CA LEU A 85 -10.97 11.66 -19.56
C LEU A 85 -12.49 11.48 -19.77
N PRO A 86 -12.95 10.28 -20.18
CA PRO A 86 -14.37 10.00 -20.35
C PRO A 86 -15.21 10.34 -19.12
N GLN A 87 -16.43 10.83 -19.35
CA GLN A 87 -17.30 11.35 -18.30
C GLN A 87 -17.63 10.30 -17.22
N TYR A 88 -17.84 9.04 -17.62
CA TYR A 88 -18.10 7.95 -16.67
C TYR A 88 -16.91 7.68 -15.74
N LEU A 89 -15.66 7.77 -16.24
CA LEU A 89 -14.48 7.62 -15.38
C LEU A 89 -14.31 8.83 -14.44
N LYS A 90 -14.61 10.03 -14.91
CA LYS A 90 -14.62 11.23 -14.05
C LYS A 90 -15.65 11.07 -12.94
N SER A 91 -16.85 10.58 -13.24
CA SER A 91 -17.91 10.28 -12.28
C SER A 91 -17.43 9.26 -11.25
N MET A 92 -17.00 8.09 -11.71
CA MET A 92 -16.46 7.01 -10.87
C MET A 92 -15.37 7.49 -9.90
N LEU A 93 -14.39 8.26 -10.39
CA LEU A 93 -13.29 8.78 -9.57
C LEU A 93 -13.73 9.87 -8.58
N ARG A 94 -14.66 10.75 -8.99
CA ARG A 94 -15.22 11.77 -8.10
C ARG A 94 -16.03 11.12 -6.99
N THR A 95 -16.84 10.11 -7.30
CA THR A 95 -17.60 9.34 -6.31
C THR A 95 -16.66 8.61 -5.35
N ALA A 96 -15.61 7.98 -5.87
CA ALA A 96 -14.60 7.32 -5.04
C ALA A 96 -13.93 8.32 -4.07
N LYS A 97 -13.60 9.53 -4.55
CA LYS A 97 -13.02 10.59 -3.72
C LYS A 97 -14.04 11.16 -2.72
N LYS A 98 -15.29 11.36 -3.13
CA LYS A 98 -16.37 11.89 -2.28
C LYS A 98 -16.61 11.00 -1.06
N HIS A 99 -16.51 9.68 -1.26
CA HIS A 99 -16.72 8.68 -0.23
C HIS A 99 -15.41 8.13 0.34
N ASP A 100 -14.31 8.85 0.21
CA ASP A 100 -12.99 8.52 0.78
C ASP A 100 -12.54 7.07 0.57
N VAL A 101 -12.72 6.57 -0.66
CA VAL A 101 -12.22 5.25 -1.04
C VAL A 101 -10.70 5.25 -0.99
N SER A 102 -10.13 4.43 -0.12
CA SER A 102 -8.68 4.38 0.09
C SER A 102 -8.19 3.02 0.59
N PHE A 103 -6.88 2.79 0.49
CA PHE A 103 -6.23 1.60 1.02
C PHE A 103 -6.05 1.72 2.53
N ALA A 104 -6.99 1.19 3.30
CA ALA A 104 -7.10 1.41 4.75
C ALA A 104 -6.90 0.11 5.54
N ALA A 105 -5.78 -0.56 5.32
CA ALA A 105 -5.41 -1.73 6.11
C ALA A 105 -5.10 -1.33 7.57
N ILE A 106 -5.76 -2.01 8.51
CA ILE A 106 -5.53 -1.87 9.95
C ILE A 106 -4.13 -2.38 10.30
N LYS A 107 -3.82 -3.60 9.86
CA LYS A 107 -2.54 -4.27 10.10
C LYS A 107 -2.08 -5.02 8.85
N LEU A 108 -0.89 -4.68 8.37
CA LEU A 108 -0.32 -5.23 7.13
C LEU A 108 0.76 -6.26 7.43
N SER A 109 0.73 -7.40 6.74
CA SER A 109 1.82 -8.35 6.77
C SER A 109 3.00 -7.92 5.89
N LYS A 110 4.18 -8.52 6.11
CA LYS A 110 5.38 -8.29 5.29
C LYS A 110 5.09 -8.55 3.80
N ARG A 111 4.34 -9.60 3.49
CA ARG A 111 3.96 -9.97 2.12
C ARG A 111 3.10 -8.90 1.47
N THR A 112 2.14 -8.33 2.19
CA THR A 112 1.27 -7.28 1.66
C THR A 112 2.03 -5.98 1.44
N LYS A 113 2.92 -5.60 2.37
CA LYS A 113 3.81 -4.42 2.23
C LYS A 113 4.72 -4.51 1.01
N MET A 114 5.27 -5.70 0.73
CA MET A 114 6.13 -5.95 -0.44
C MET A 114 5.43 -5.71 -1.78
N LYS A 115 4.10 -5.90 -1.85
CA LYS A 115 3.30 -5.69 -3.07
C LYS A 115 2.94 -4.23 -3.33
N LEU A 116 3.25 -3.31 -2.41
CA LEU A 116 2.93 -1.90 -2.58
C LEU A 116 3.88 -1.24 -3.59
N PRO A 117 3.39 -0.30 -4.43
CA PRO A 117 4.23 0.47 -5.33
C PRO A 117 5.21 1.37 -4.55
N ILE A 118 6.50 1.34 -4.89
CA ILE A 118 7.49 2.18 -4.19
C ILE A 118 7.44 3.65 -4.62
N TRP A 119 7.14 3.90 -5.89
CA TRP A 119 7.09 5.26 -6.40
C TRP A 119 5.81 5.93 -5.96
N TYR A 120 5.89 7.19 -5.53
CA TYR A 120 4.72 7.92 -5.02
C TYR A 120 3.97 7.14 -3.93
N HIS A 121 4.71 6.39 -3.11
CA HIS A 121 4.17 5.50 -2.08
C HIS A 121 3.18 6.19 -1.12
N LEU A 122 2.16 5.47 -0.63
CA LEU A 122 1.14 5.97 0.31
C LEU A 122 1.76 6.56 1.58
N GLY A 123 2.63 5.81 2.24
CA GLY A 123 3.42 6.28 3.38
C GLY A 123 4.59 7.22 3.05
N SER A 124 4.56 7.98 1.94
CA SER A 124 5.69 8.81 1.52
C SER A 124 5.87 10.06 2.39
N VAL A 125 7.08 10.21 2.94
CA VAL A 125 7.56 11.48 3.50
C VAL A 125 8.01 12.43 2.38
N ARG A 126 8.11 13.74 2.67
CA ARG A 126 8.55 14.77 1.70
C ARG A 126 9.85 14.38 0.98
N LYS A 127 10.79 13.78 1.71
CA LYS A 127 12.08 13.31 1.17
C LYS A 127 11.90 12.18 0.14
N LEU A 128 11.02 11.21 0.39
CA LEU A 128 10.72 10.13 -0.56
C LEU A 128 10.14 10.68 -1.87
N ARG A 129 9.28 11.70 -1.80
CA ARG A 129 8.74 12.35 -3.01
C ARG A 129 9.83 13.01 -3.85
N ALA A 130 10.76 13.73 -3.21
CA ALA A 130 11.90 14.33 -3.90
C ALA A 130 12.82 13.28 -4.56
N MET A 131 12.88 12.08 -3.98
CA MET A 131 13.64 10.95 -4.50
C MET A 131 13.01 10.29 -5.74
N ASN A 132 11.72 10.50 -6.02
CA ASN A 132 11.08 9.87 -7.17
C ASN A 132 11.76 10.28 -8.48
N ASN A 133 12.03 11.57 -8.72
CA ASN A 133 12.51 12.06 -10.02
C ASN A 133 14.03 12.27 -10.10
N SER A 134 14.80 11.82 -9.11
CA SER A 134 16.26 11.92 -9.13
C SER A 134 16.88 11.05 -10.24
N PRO A 135 18.12 11.33 -10.67
CA PRO A 135 18.81 10.48 -11.65
C PRO A 135 18.92 9.01 -11.23
N ALA A 136 19.15 8.74 -9.94
CA ALA A 136 19.20 7.37 -9.42
C ALA A 136 17.82 6.72 -9.40
N GLY A 137 16.77 7.47 -9.04
CA GLY A 137 15.38 6.99 -9.10
C GLY A 137 14.94 6.66 -10.53
N LYS A 138 15.34 7.47 -11.52
CA LYS A 138 15.14 7.17 -12.95
C LYS A 138 15.88 5.89 -13.34
N CYS A 139 17.15 5.75 -12.97
CA CYS A 139 17.93 4.55 -13.25
C CYS A 139 17.25 3.28 -12.70
N LEU A 140 16.80 3.30 -11.45
CA LEU A 140 16.07 2.18 -10.84
C LEU A 140 14.81 1.79 -11.63
N ARG A 141 14.06 2.75 -12.16
CA ARG A 141 12.87 2.45 -12.98
C ARG A 141 13.20 1.97 -14.38
N ASP A 142 14.19 2.60 -15.01
CA ASP A 142 14.43 2.42 -16.44
C ASP A 142 15.34 1.24 -16.76
N HIS A 143 16.27 0.91 -15.86
CA HIS A 143 17.30 -0.12 -16.08
C HIS A 143 17.19 -1.30 -15.10
N HIS A 144 16.60 -1.08 -13.92
CA HIS A 144 16.39 -2.15 -12.93
C HIS A 144 14.92 -2.59 -12.81
N ASP A 145 14.00 -1.98 -13.58
CA ASP A 145 12.56 -2.28 -13.59
C ASP A 145 11.87 -2.22 -12.22
N VAL A 146 12.41 -1.44 -11.28
CA VAL A 146 11.85 -1.30 -9.94
C VAL A 146 10.47 -0.66 -10.01
N LYS A 147 9.45 -1.34 -9.47
CA LYS A 147 8.06 -0.87 -9.38
C LYS A 147 7.48 -1.00 -7.98
N TYR A 148 7.82 -2.06 -7.28
CA TYR A 148 7.28 -2.44 -5.97
C TYR A 148 8.33 -2.36 -4.87
N VAL A 149 7.88 -2.35 -3.62
CA VAL A 149 8.76 -2.42 -2.44
C VAL A 149 9.61 -3.69 -2.48
N ALA A 150 9.06 -4.82 -2.94
CA ALA A 150 9.78 -6.08 -3.11
C ALA A 150 11.04 -5.94 -3.98
N ASP A 151 10.98 -5.15 -5.05
CA ASP A 151 12.07 -5.01 -6.04
C ASP A 151 13.31 -4.32 -5.46
N LEU A 152 13.14 -3.57 -4.37
CA LEU A 152 14.24 -2.89 -3.68
C LEU A 152 15.06 -3.82 -2.79
N LEU A 153 14.45 -4.90 -2.27
CA LEU A 153 15.11 -5.78 -1.29
C LEU A 153 16.35 -6.47 -1.89
N PRO A 154 16.29 -7.09 -3.09
CA PRO A 154 17.48 -7.68 -3.71
C PRO A 154 18.57 -6.66 -4.03
N LEU A 155 18.21 -5.38 -4.26
CA LEU A 155 19.17 -4.31 -4.52
C LEU A 155 19.86 -3.83 -3.24
N ARG A 156 19.09 -3.67 -2.15
CA ARG A 156 19.61 -3.31 -0.82
C ARG A 156 20.54 -4.39 -0.28
N ASP A 157 20.14 -5.66 -0.41
CA ASP A 157 20.77 -6.80 0.24
C ASP A 157 22.00 -7.34 -0.52
N ARG A 158 22.50 -6.60 -1.53
CA ARG A 158 23.67 -7.05 -2.29
C ARG A 158 24.93 -7.01 -1.44
N GLY A 159 25.65 -8.12 -1.41
CA GLY A 159 26.90 -8.26 -0.67
C GLY A 159 27.97 -7.24 -1.04
N CYS A 160 28.00 -6.75 -2.29
CA CYS A 160 28.97 -5.75 -2.75
C CYS A 160 28.78 -4.35 -2.14
N THR A 161 27.68 -4.09 -1.44
CA THR A 161 27.43 -2.83 -0.72
C THR A 161 27.36 -3.00 0.79
N LEU A 162 27.28 -4.25 1.28
CA LEU A 162 27.33 -4.52 2.70
C LEU A 162 28.77 -4.38 3.22
N PRO A 163 28.97 -3.83 4.43
CA PRO A 163 30.27 -3.89 5.07
C PRO A 163 30.62 -5.34 5.36
N SER A 164 31.80 -5.80 4.97
CA SER A 164 32.32 -7.09 5.41
C SER A 164 32.58 -7.03 6.93
N VAL A 165 32.25 -8.10 7.64
CA VAL A 165 32.46 -8.19 9.10
C VAL A 165 33.93 -7.89 9.42
N GLY A 166 34.19 -6.83 10.19
CA GLY A 166 35.54 -6.40 10.59
C GLY A 166 36.24 -5.42 9.64
N GLN A 167 35.61 -5.01 8.53
CA GLN A 167 36.12 -3.94 7.67
C GLN A 167 35.25 -2.68 7.82
N GLY A 168 35.88 -1.50 7.73
CA GLY A 168 35.19 -0.21 7.75
C GLY A 168 34.16 -0.05 6.62
N PRO A 169 33.48 1.11 6.51
CA PRO A 169 32.42 1.30 5.53
C PRO A 169 32.88 0.93 4.12
N SER A 170 32.10 0.07 3.46
CA SER A 170 32.42 -0.48 2.14
C SER A 170 32.64 0.68 1.15
N ARG A 171 33.87 0.84 0.66
CA ARG A 171 34.18 1.91 -0.29
C ARG A 171 33.44 1.63 -1.59
N LEU A 172 32.69 2.62 -2.07
CA LEU A 172 32.02 2.52 -3.35
C LEU A 172 33.06 2.36 -4.47
N CYS A 173 32.98 1.24 -5.17
CA CYS A 173 33.74 0.89 -6.35
C CYS A 173 32.79 0.91 -7.57
N PRO A 174 32.77 2.01 -8.36
CA PRO A 174 31.91 2.12 -9.54
C PRO A 174 32.14 1.00 -10.57
N SER A 175 33.32 0.38 -10.55
CA SER A 175 33.73 -0.70 -11.43
C SER A 175 33.56 -2.10 -10.83
N CYS A 176 32.87 -2.26 -9.70
CA CYS A 176 32.69 -3.53 -8.98
C CYS A 176 32.51 -4.75 -9.93
N PRO A 177 33.36 -5.78 -9.87
CA PRO A 177 33.36 -6.87 -10.84
C PRO A 177 32.30 -7.95 -10.58
N CYS A 178 31.49 -7.83 -9.52
CA CYS A 178 30.52 -8.88 -9.16
C CYS A 178 29.48 -9.10 -10.26
N ALA A 179 28.94 -10.32 -10.33
CA ALA A 179 27.98 -10.73 -11.36
C ALA A 179 26.76 -9.79 -11.44
N ASP A 180 26.23 -9.35 -10.30
CA ASP A 180 25.07 -8.47 -10.25
C ASP A 180 25.37 -7.07 -10.82
N CYS A 181 26.51 -6.47 -10.45
CA CYS A 181 26.92 -5.16 -10.98
C CYS A 181 27.23 -5.23 -12.47
N SER A 182 27.83 -6.34 -12.94
CA SER A 182 28.08 -6.56 -14.37
C SER A 182 26.78 -6.71 -15.16
N ARG A 183 25.78 -7.42 -14.61
CA ARG A 183 24.44 -7.53 -15.21
C ARG A 183 23.73 -6.18 -15.31
N ASP A 184 23.79 -5.38 -14.24
CA ASP A 184 23.19 -4.04 -14.26
C ASP A 184 23.86 -3.12 -15.28
N ARG A 185 25.18 -3.19 -15.41
CA ARG A 185 25.92 -2.44 -16.44
C ARG A 185 25.54 -2.88 -17.85
N ALA A 186 25.31 -4.17 -18.09
CA ALA A 186 24.78 -4.67 -19.36
C ALA A 186 23.38 -4.10 -19.68
N ARG A 187 22.62 -3.72 -18.66
CA ARG A 187 21.32 -3.01 -18.78
C ARG A 187 21.48 -1.48 -18.83
N SER A 188 22.68 -0.97 -19.09
CA SER A 188 23.03 0.47 -19.16
C SER A 188 23.04 1.21 -17.82
N CYS A 189 23.07 0.53 -16.67
CA CYS A 189 23.30 1.20 -15.39
C CYS A 189 24.76 1.67 -15.26
N ARG A 190 24.97 2.97 -15.06
CA ARG A 190 26.31 3.57 -14.92
C ARG A 190 27.00 3.25 -13.59
N ASN A 191 26.24 3.12 -12.51
CA ASN A 191 26.78 2.86 -11.18
C ASN A 191 25.80 2.00 -10.36
N PRO A 192 25.91 0.67 -10.45
CA PRO A 192 25.03 -0.27 -9.75
C PRO A 192 25.05 -0.12 -8.23
N GLN A 193 26.23 0.06 -7.62
CA GLN A 193 26.35 0.21 -6.17
C GLN A 193 25.66 1.48 -5.67
N ARG A 194 25.72 2.59 -6.42
CA ARG A 194 24.95 3.81 -6.10
C ARG A 194 23.45 3.55 -6.16
N CYS A 195 22.99 2.72 -7.09
CA CYS A 195 21.58 2.32 -7.17
C CYS A 195 21.18 1.43 -5.98
N CYS A 196 22.04 0.52 -5.52
CA CYS A 196 21.84 -0.27 -4.31
C CYS A 196 21.72 0.60 -3.05
N LEU A 197 22.65 1.55 -2.85
CA LEU A 197 22.56 2.50 -1.73
C LEU A 197 21.30 3.39 -1.82
N TYR A 198 20.92 3.77 -3.04
CA TYR A 198 19.71 4.54 -3.26
C TYR A 198 18.44 3.73 -2.96
N ALA A 199 18.42 2.44 -3.29
CA ALA A 199 17.35 1.51 -2.96
C ALA A 199 17.20 1.34 -1.44
N ALA A 200 18.32 1.17 -0.72
CA ALA A 200 18.34 1.19 0.74
C ALA A 200 17.76 2.49 1.29
N SER A 201 18.24 3.63 0.77
CA SER A 201 17.76 4.95 1.17
C SER A 201 16.27 5.15 0.89
N LEU A 202 15.71 4.58 -0.19
CA LEU A 202 14.27 4.64 -0.47
C LEU A 202 13.46 3.89 0.60
N LEU A 203 13.91 2.69 1.00
CA LEU A 203 13.26 1.90 2.05
C LEU A 203 13.26 2.64 3.39
N ASP A 204 14.38 3.25 3.76
CA ASP A 204 14.51 4.02 5.01
C ASP A 204 13.54 5.22 5.10
N GLN A 205 13.02 5.70 3.97
CA GLN A 205 12.04 6.79 3.94
C GLN A 205 10.58 6.31 3.98
N ILE A 206 10.32 4.99 3.97
CA ILE A 206 8.98 4.43 4.12
C ILE A 206 8.61 4.45 5.61
N ARG A 207 7.44 5.03 5.94
CA ARG A 207 6.95 5.05 7.33
C ARG A 207 6.78 3.64 7.90
N PRO A 208 6.98 3.43 9.23
CA PRO A 208 6.98 2.10 9.85
C PRO A 208 5.76 1.21 9.54
N LYS A 209 4.55 1.79 9.48
CA LYS A 209 3.31 1.06 9.12
C LYS A 209 3.44 0.28 7.80
N TRP A 210 4.19 0.83 6.85
CA TRP A 210 4.32 0.31 5.49
C TRP A 210 5.68 -0.35 5.22
N HIS A 211 6.64 -0.22 6.14
CA HIS A 211 8.00 -0.75 5.95
C HIS A 211 8.02 -2.29 6.06
N PRO A 212 8.60 -3.03 5.09
CA PRO A 212 8.52 -4.49 5.03
C PRO A 212 9.24 -5.21 6.19
N ASP A 213 10.31 -4.63 6.73
CA ASP A 213 11.05 -5.22 7.86
C ASP A 213 10.51 -4.83 9.24
N VAL A 214 9.53 -3.91 9.29
CA VAL A 214 8.86 -3.59 10.54
C VAL A 214 7.68 -4.53 10.67
N GLU A 215 7.74 -5.47 11.60
CA GLU A 215 6.60 -6.31 11.92
C GLU A 215 5.52 -5.50 12.61
N ALA A 216 4.26 -5.81 12.29
CA ALA A 216 3.16 -5.21 13.01
C ALA A 216 3.04 -5.81 14.42
N ALA A 217 2.68 -4.99 15.39
CA ALA A 217 2.56 -5.42 16.78
C ALA A 217 1.67 -6.65 16.94
N VAL A 218 2.13 -7.65 17.70
CA VAL A 218 1.36 -8.86 18.01
C VAL A 218 0.22 -8.50 18.96
N ASP A 219 -1.02 -8.69 18.52
CA ASP A 219 -2.25 -8.38 19.26
C ASP A 219 -2.77 -9.60 20.06
N GLY A 220 -2.29 -10.80 19.73
CA GLY A 220 -2.74 -12.06 20.32
C GLY A 220 -4.18 -12.42 19.96
N LEU A 221 -4.76 -11.78 18.94
CA LEU A 221 -6.14 -11.99 18.52
C LEU A 221 -6.26 -13.13 17.50
N SER A 222 -5.20 -13.41 16.74
CA SER A 222 -5.23 -14.45 15.74
C SER A 222 -5.42 -15.85 16.30
N LEU A 223 -6.29 -16.62 15.65
CA LEU A 223 -6.48 -18.02 15.99
C LEU A 223 -5.17 -18.82 15.83
N THR A 224 -4.93 -19.72 16.78
CA THR A 224 -3.84 -20.69 16.70
C THR A 224 -4.08 -21.67 15.55
N SER A 225 -3.02 -22.30 15.03
CA SER A 225 -3.13 -23.27 13.93
C SER A 225 -4.13 -24.39 14.22
N ARG A 226 -4.19 -24.86 15.48
CA ARG A 226 -5.16 -25.87 15.92
C ARG A 226 -6.61 -25.37 15.84
N ARG A 227 -6.86 -24.11 16.20
CA ARG A 227 -8.19 -23.48 16.11
C ARG A 227 -8.60 -23.25 14.66
N LYS A 228 -7.66 -22.85 13.81
CA LYS A 228 -7.88 -22.73 12.35
C LYS A 228 -8.22 -24.08 11.71
N ALA A 229 -7.51 -25.14 12.07
CA ALA A 229 -7.80 -26.50 11.59
C ALA A 229 -9.20 -26.97 12.01
N LYS A 230 -9.57 -26.75 13.28
CA LYS A 230 -10.92 -27.08 13.78
C LYS A 230 -12.02 -26.32 13.02
N ASN A 231 -11.81 -25.04 12.74
CA ASN A 231 -12.74 -24.26 11.91
C ASN A 231 -12.85 -24.84 10.50
N ALA A 232 -11.73 -25.15 9.83
CA ALA A 232 -11.72 -25.70 8.48
C ALA A 232 -12.47 -27.05 8.37
N GLU A 233 -12.42 -27.89 9.41
CA GLU A 233 -13.19 -29.14 9.48
C GLU A 233 -14.68 -28.90 9.75
N ALA A 234 -15.02 -27.91 10.57
CA ALA A 234 -16.40 -27.58 10.94
C ALA A 234 -17.17 -26.87 9.82
N THR A 235 -16.51 -26.05 9.00
CA THR A 235 -17.13 -25.27 7.91
C THR A 235 -17.97 -26.13 6.95
N PRO A 236 -17.46 -27.22 6.33
CA PRO A 236 -18.26 -28.03 5.41
C PRO A 236 -19.37 -28.83 6.11
N ARG A 237 -19.29 -29.01 7.43
CA ARG A 237 -20.26 -29.79 8.23
C ARG A 237 -21.32 -28.92 8.90
N GLY A 238 -21.26 -27.59 8.72
CA GLY A 238 -22.13 -26.64 9.43
C GLY A 238 -21.96 -26.68 10.95
N GLY A 239 -20.78 -27.10 11.44
CA GLY A 239 -20.50 -27.18 12.87
C GLY A 239 -20.09 -25.82 13.48
N ASP A 240 -19.91 -25.80 14.80
CA ASP A 240 -19.52 -24.59 15.53
C ASP A 240 -18.19 -24.02 15.05
N LEU A 241 -18.22 -22.77 14.59
CA LEU A 241 -17.04 -22.02 14.16
C LEU A 241 -16.58 -21.09 15.28
N LEU A 242 -15.28 -21.13 15.59
CA LEU A 242 -14.67 -20.13 16.45
C LEU A 242 -14.42 -18.86 15.64
N PHE A 243 -14.99 -17.74 16.06
CA PHE A 243 -14.73 -16.45 15.43
C PHE A 243 -13.23 -16.12 15.46
N ASP A 244 -12.66 -15.73 14.31
CA ASP A 244 -11.26 -15.26 14.20
C ASP A 244 -11.24 -13.73 14.20
N PRO A 245 -10.88 -13.06 15.32
CA PRO A 245 -10.81 -11.61 15.39
C PRO A 245 -9.51 -11.05 14.76
N THR A 246 -8.83 -11.80 13.89
CA THR A 246 -7.62 -11.32 13.21
C THR A 246 -7.92 -10.09 12.36
N VAL A 247 -7.22 -9.00 12.66
CA VAL A 247 -7.23 -7.76 11.85
C VAL A 247 -5.99 -7.63 10.95
N THR A 248 -5.10 -8.62 10.98
CA THR A 248 -3.92 -8.71 10.10
C THR A 248 -4.35 -9.14 8.71
N SER A 249 -4.22 -8.24 7.74
CA SER A 249 -4.42 -8.56 6.34
C SER A 249 -3.18 -9.23 5.77
N ASP A 250 -3.25 -10.56 5.67
CA ASP A 250 -2.39 -11.39 4.79
C ASP A 250 -3.03 -11.64 3.41
N GLU A 251 -4.17 -10.99 3.19
CA GLU A 251 -5.03 -11.12 2.03
C GLU A 251 -4.50 -10.34 0.82
N PRO A 252 -5.08 -10.55 -0.37
CA PRO A 252 -4.83 -9.71 -1.53
C PRO A 252 -5.02 -8.21 -1.24
N LEU A 253 -4.37 -7.33 -2.01
CA LEU A 253 -4.36 -5.88 -1.72
C LEU A 253 -5.77 -5.27 -1.79
N GLU A 254 -6.58 -5.78 -2.70
CA GLU A 254 -7.96 -5.38 -2.94
C GLU A 254 -8.84 -5.53 -1.69
N GLU A 255 -8.58 -6.54 -0.85
CA GLU A 255 -9.30 -6.77 0.41
C GLU A 255 -8.94 -5.77 1.50
N SER A 256 -7.95 -4.90 1.27
CA SER A 256 -7.59 -3.78 2.16
C SER A 256 -8.12 -2.44 1.69
N LEU A 257 -8.84 -2.37 0.57
CA LEU A 257 -9.50 -1.16 0.10
C LEU A 257 -10.85 -1.00 0.82
N ARG A 258 -11.12 0.22 1.30
CA ARG A 258 -12.32 0.55 2.08
C ARG A 258 -12.93 1.84 1.53
N VAL A 259 -14.24 2.00 1.74
CA VAL A 259 -15.02 3.21 1.48
C VAL A 259 -15.44 3.81 2.82
N PHE A 260 -15.72 5.11 2.85
CA PHE A 260 -16.04 5.87 4.07
C PHE A 260 -14.89 5.86 5.09
N VAL A 261 -13.65 5.90 4.60
CA VAL A 261 -12.47 5.91 5.45
C VAL A 261 -12.26 7.33 5.97
N ASP A 262 -12.04 7.48 7.27
CA ASP A 262 -11.53 8.73 7.81
C ASP A 262 -10.04 8.91 7.43
N PRO A 263 -9.68 9.89 6.59
CA PRO A 263 -8.29 10.10 6.18
C PRO A 263 -7.36 10.44 7.36
N ALA A 264 -7.89 10.99 8.45
CA ALA A 264 -7.09 11.37 9.62
C ALA A 264 -6.47 10.15 10.32
N VAL A 265 -7.12 8.98 10.28
CA VAL A 265 -6.64 7.76 10.96
C VAL A 265 -5.72 6.90 10.09
N HIS A 266 -5.51 7.26 8.82
CA HIS A 266 -4.80 6.43 7.83
C HIS A 266 -3.37 6.07 8.23
N ASP A 267 -2.66 7.00 8.85
CA ASP A 267 -1.28 6.83 9.29
C ASP A 267 -1.12 6.36 10.73
N HIS A 268 -2.21 6.34 11.50
CA HIS A 268 -2.16 5.96 12.90
C HIS A 268 -1.96 4.43 13.00
N PRO A 269 -1.05 3.98 13.89
CA PRO A 269 -0.99 2.56 14.20
C PRO A 269 -2.34 2.14 14.81
N PRO A 270 -2.80 0.90 14.56
CA PRO A 270 -4.02 0.41 15.19
C PRO A 270 -3.88 0.47 16.72
N ALA A 271 -4.99 0.60 17.44
CA ALA A 271 -4.96 0.51 18.90
C ALA A 271 -4.36 -0.84 19.33
N ILE A 272 -3.19 -0.79 19.98
CA ILE A 272 -2.48 -1.99 20.43
C ILE A 272 -2.94 -2.32 21.84
N ARG A 273 -3.41 -3.56 22.06
CA ARG A 273 -3.65 -4.07 23.40
C ARG A 273 -2.30 -4.16 24.14
N ARG A 274 -2.20 -3.53 25.31
CA ARG A 274 -1.01 -3.71 26.18
C ARG A 274 -0.84 -5.20 26.45
N ARG A 275 0.39 -5.72 26.33
CA ARG A 275 0.69 -7.11 26.70
C ARG A 275 0.20 -7.34 28.13
N ALA A 276 -0.59 -8.38 28.33
CA ALA A 276 -0.99 -8.79 29.67
C ALA A 276 0.26 -9.31 30.40
N GLY A 277 0.67 -8.58 31.43
CA GLY A 277 1.76 -8.92 32.34
C GLY A 277 1.83 -7.85 33.42
N ARG A 278 1.81 -8.25 34.69
CA ARG A 278 2.16 -7.33 35.78
C ARG A 278 3.64 -7.03 35.64
N THR A 279 4.00 -5.80 35.26
CA THR A 279 5.35 -5.31 35.52
C THR A 279 5.44 -5.06 37.03
N VAL A 280 5.79 -6.10 37.79
CA VAL A 280 6.11 -5.92 39.21
C VAL A 280 7.43 -5.18 39.25
N ALA A 281 7.44 -3.93 39.69
CA ALA A 281 8.69 -3.24 40.01
C ALA A 281 9.42 -4.10 41.04
N GLN A 282 10.71 -4.40 40.82
CA GLN A 282 11.50 -5.06 41.85
C GLN A 282 11.44 -4.21 43.10
N GLU A 283 10.80 -4.72 44.15
CA GLU A 283 10.87 -4.11 45.48
C GLU A 283 12.33 -4.12 45.90
N ALA A 284 12.87 -2.95 46.23
CA ALA A 284 14.19 -2.82 46.80
C ALA A 284 14.21 -3.57 48.14
N ARG A 285 14.91 -4.70 48.19
CA ARG A 285 15.19 -5.39 49.45
C ARG A 285 16.26 -4.61 50.20
N THR A 286 15.86 -3.84 51.20
CA THR A 286 16.79 -3.37 52.23
C THR A 286 17.12 -4.55 53.13
N ILE A 287 18.36 -5.03 53.07
CA ILE A 287 18.88 -6.03 54.01
C ILE A 287 19.31 -5.26 55.26
N TYR A 288 18.73 -5.61 56.42
CA TYR A 288 19.16 -5.14 57.73
C TYR A 288 20.25 -6.05 58.30
#